data_AF-A0A1C0ZZV4-F1
#
_entry.id   AF-A0A1C0ZZV4-F1
#
_cell.length_a   1.000
_cell.length_b   1.000
_cell.length_c   1.000
_cell.angle_alpha   90.00
_cell.angle_beta   90.00
_cell.angle_gamma   90.00
#
_symmetry.space_group_name_H-M   'P 1'
#
loop_
_entity.id
_entity.type
_entity.pdbx_description
1 polymer ?
#
loop_
_entity_poly.entity_id
_entity_poly.type
_entity_poly.pdbx_seq_one_letter_code
_entity_poly.pdbx_strand_id
1 'polypeptide(L)' 'MNLTIYYAIFSMILLFALVATFMIGISRRNTEGDQTYFQRTGGKWVRLTSFYVISIVAGLLALFLYMHNMN' A
#
# COMPACT_ATOMS: atom_id res chain seq x y z
N MET A 1 -2.18 -8.91 -25.91
CA MET A 1 -1.20 -8.23 -25.04
C MET A 1 -0.54 -9.28 -24.15
N ASN A 2 0.77 -9.21 -23.92
CA ASN A 2 1.48 -10.21 -23.10
C ASN A 2 0.96 -10.19 -21.65
N LEU A 3 0.74 -11.35 -21.03
CA LEU A 3 0.25 -11.49 -19.65
C LEU A 3 1.10 -10.69 -18.64
N THR A 4 2.42 -10.62 -18.89
CA THR A 4 3.40 -9.84 -18.13
C THR A 4 3.05 -8.35 -18.05
N ILE A 5 2.48 -7.78 -19.12
CA ILE A 5 2.07 -6.38 -19.15
C ILE A 5 0.93 -6.13 -18.16
N TYR A 6 -0.03 -7.05 -18.06
CA TYR A 6 -1.12 -6.93 -17.10
C TYR A 6 -0.61 -7.03 -15.65
N TYR A 7 0.33 -7.92 -15.37
CA TYR A 7 0.96 -8.02 -14.05
C TYR A 7 1.73 -6.76 -13.66
N ALA A 8 2.43 -6.13 -14.61
CA ALA A 8 3.12 -4.87 -14.39
C ALA A 8 2.13 -3.72 -14.08
N ILE A 9 1.06 -3.60 -14.88
CA ILE A 9 0.01 -2.58 -14.66
C ILE A 9 -0.65 -2.77 -13.28
N PHE A 10 -1.03 -4.00 -12.94
CA PHE A 10 -1.61 -4.33 -11.64
C PHE A 10 -0.69 -3.92 -10.48
N SER A 11 0.59 -4.28 -10.57
CA SER A 11 1.59 -3.95 -9.54
C SER A 11 1.76 -2.44 -9.39
N MET A 12 1.76 -1.70 -10.51
CA MET A 12 1.88 -0.24 -10.50
C MET A 12 0.67 0.44 -9.84
N ILE A 13 -0.56 0.00 -10.16
CA ILE A 13 -1.78 0.51 -9.52
C ILE A 13 -1.75 0.26 -8.01
N LEU A 14 -1.33 -0.93 -7.61
CA LEU A 14 -1.25 -1.34 -6.21
C LEU A 14 -0.23 -0.50 -5.41
N LEU A 15 0.95 -0.27 -5.98
CA LEU A 15 1.96 0.60 -5.37
C LEU A 15 1.50 2.07 -5.31
N PHE A 16 0.84 2.56 -6.34
CA PHE A 16 0.28 3.91 -6.35
C PHE A 16 -0.79 4.08 -5.26
N ALA A 17 -1.68 3.11 -5.10
CA ALA A 17 -2.70 3.11 -4.05
C ALA A 17 -2.08 3.10 -2.65
N LEU A 18 -0.97 2.37 -2.44
CA LEU A 18 -0.23 2.38 -1.18
C LEU A 18 0.33 3.78 -0.87
N VAL A 19 0.99 4.42 -1.84
CA VAL A 19 1.52 5.79 -1.70
C VAL A 19 0.41 6.78 -1.40
N ALA A 20 -0.71 6.72 -2.12
CA ALA A 20 -1.87 7.59 -1.87
C ALA A 20 -2.42 7.41 -0.45
N THR A 21 -2.49 6.16 0.04
CA THR A 21 -2.92 5.85 1.42
C THR A 21 -2.02 6.50 2.45
N PHE A 22 -0.69 6.43 2.25
CA PHE A 22 0.27 7.11 3.13
C PHE A 22 0.08 8.62 3.10
N MET A 23 0.00 9.22 1.91
CA MET A 23 -0.16 10.67 1.73
C MET A 23 -1.41 11.21 2.43
N ILE A 24 -2.53 10.49 2.33
CA ILE A 24 -3.78 10.86 3.00
C ILE A 24 -3.61 10.76 4.52
N GLY A 25 -3.03 9.65 5.00
CA GLY A 25 -2.83 9.39 6.42
C GLY A 25 -1.95 10.43 7.12
N ILE A 26 -0.92 10.93 6.45
CA ILE A 26 -0.01 11.97 6.99
C ILE A 26 -0.43 13.40 6.63
N SER A 27 -1.52 13.58 5.88
CA SER A 27 -1.90 14.91 5.38
C SER A 27 -2.21 15.88 6.53
N ARG A 28 -1.68 17.10 6.42
CA ARG A 28 -1.93 18.18 7.40
C ARG A 28 -3.42 18.48 7.56
N ARG A 29 -4.18 18.35 6.46
CA ARG A 29 -5.64 18.53 6.43
C ARG A 29 -6.39 17.61 7.41
N ASN A 30 -5.89 16.39 7.63
CA ASN A 30 -6.44 15.46 8.63
C ASN A 30 -6.10 15.85 10.08
N THR A 31 -5.03 16.61 10.27
CA THR A 31 -4.54 17.05 11.59
C THR A 31 -5.10 18.43 11.98
N GLU A 32 -5.42 19.27 10.98
CA GLU A 32 -6.01 20.60 11.16
C GLU A 32 -7.48 20.53 11.62
N GLY A 33 -8.23 19.50 11.21
CA GLY A 33 -9.63 19.30 11.64
C GLY A 33 -9.77 18.77 13.08
N ASP A 34 -8.76 18.06 13.60
CA ASP A 34 -8.68 17.58 14.98
C ASP A 34 -7.21 17.40 15.38
N GLN A 35 -6.67 18.32 16.16
CA GLN A 35 -5.27 18.28 16.61
C GLN A 35 -4.96 17.07 17.52
N THR A 36 -5.98 16.43 18.09
CA THR A 36 -5.84 15.20 18.88
C THR A 36 -6.00 13.93 18.05
N TYR A 37 -6.31 14.05 16.75
CA TYR A 37 -6.52 12.91 15.84
C TYR A 37 -5.33 11.96 15.92
N PHE A 38 -4.12 12.45 15.65
CA PHE A 38 -2.91 11.62 15.68
C PHE A 38 -2.60 11.02 17.05
N GLN A 39 -2.95 11.71 18.14
CA GLN A 39 -2.76 11.19 19.50
C GLN A 39 -3.68 10.00 19.80
N ARG A 40 -4.89 9.97 19.24
CA ARG A 40 -5.88 8.91 19.47
C ARG A 40 -5.87 7.81 18.40
N THR A 41 -5.55 8.15 17.16
CA THR A 41 -5.64 7.26 16.00
C THR A 41 -4.27 6.81 15.49
N GLY A 42 -3.17 7.46 15.87
CA GLY A 42 -1.83 7.17 15.36
C GLY A 42 -1.42 5.71 15.50
N GLY A 43 -1.63 5.10 16.68
CA GLY A 43 -1.32 3.68 16.89
C GLY A 43 -2.18 2.73 16.03
N LYS A 44 -3.47 3.04 15.86
CA LYS A 44 -4.37 2.26 15.00
C LYS A 44 -3.98 2.41 13.53
N TRP A 45 -3.61 3.61 13.12
CA TRP A 45 -3.16 3.93 11.76
C TRP A 45 -1.85 3.20 11.44
N VAL A 46 -0.84 3.29 12.31
CA VAL A 46 0.44 2.56 12.13
C VAL A 46 0.20 1.06 12.01
N ARG A 47 -0.66 0.49 12.87
CA ARG A 47 -0.99 -0.94 12.82
C ARG A 47 -1.69 -1.34 11.52
N LEU A 48 -2.67 -0.56 11.08
CA LEU A 48 -3.40 -0.85 9.84
C LEU A 48 -2.48 -0.71 8.61
N THR A 49 -1.71 0.37 8.56
CA THR A 49 -0.79 0.65 7.46
C THR A 49 0.32 -0.40 7.37
N SER A 50 0.83 -0.90 8.52
CA SER A 50 1.79 -2.01 8.52
C SER A 50 1.18 -3.31 7.96
N PHE A 51 -0.08 -3.63 8.26
CA PHE A 51 -0.75 -4.76 7.62
C PHE A 51 -0.86 -4.60 6.10
N TYR A 52 -1.14 -3.40 5.59
CA TYR A 52 -1.16 -3.14 4.15
C TYR A 52 0.22 -3.32 3.51
N VAL A 53 1.27 -2.75 4.11
CA VAL A 53 2.63 -2.89 3.60
C VAL A 53 3.05 -4.37 3.56
N ILE A 54 2.87 -5.10 4.66
CA ILE A 54 3.25 -6.52 4.75
C ILE A 54 2.51 -7.35 3.70
N SER A 55 1.20 -7.15 3.57
CA SER A 55 0.37 -7.89 2.60
C SER A 55 0.76 -7.59 1.16
N ILE A 56 1.04 -6.32 0.84
CA ILE A 56 1.48 -5.90 -0.49
C ILE A 56 2.84 -6.50 -0.84
N VAL A 57 3.81 -6.45 0.08
CA VAL A 57 5.15 -7.03 -0.12
C VAL A 57 5.04 -8.54 -0.33
N ALA A 58 4.28 -9.24 0.50
CA ALA A 58 4.06 -10.68 0.37
C ALA A 58 3.39 -11.04 -0.96
N GLY A 59 2.36 -10.30 -1.37
CA GLY A 59 1.65 -10.51 -2.62
C GLY A 59 2.51 -10.28 -3.85
N LEU A 60 3.31 -9.21 -3.87
CA LEU A 60 4.24 -8.92 -4.96
C LEU A 60 5.35 -9.97 -5.05
N LEU A 61 5.86 -10.44 -3.90
CA LEU A 61 6.85 -11.52 -3.86
C LEU A 61 6.27 -12.83 -4.42
N ALA A 62 5.04 -13.18 -4.04
CA ALA A 62 4.35 -14.36 -4.56
C ALA A 62 4.12 -14.27 -6.07
N LEU A 63 3.70 -13.10 -6.57
CA LEU A 63 3.52 -12.86 -8.00
C LEU A 63 4.85 -12.97 -8.76
N PHE A 64 5.93 -12.42 -8.20
CA PHE A 64 7.27 -12.53 -8.77
C PHE A 64 7.72 -14.00 -8.88
N LEU A 65 7.60 -14.77 -7.80
CA LEU A 65 7.93 -16.20 -7.79
C LEU A 65 7.09 -17.00 -8.78
N TYR A 66 5.79 -16.69 -8.88
CA TYR A 66 4.91 -17.31 -9.86
C TYR A 66 5.38 -17.05 -11.30
N MET A 67 5.71 -15.79 -11.64
CA MET A 67 6.21 -15.44 -12.97
C MET A 67 7.54 -16.12 -13.27
N HIS A 68 8.46 -16.17 -12.31
CA HIS A 68 9.75 -16.83 -12.46
C HIS A 68 9.61 -18.34 -12.72
N ASN A 69 8.70 -19.02 -12.01
CA ASN A 69 8.48 -20.47 -12.18
C ASN A 69 7.75 -20.84 -13.48
N MET A 70 7.09 -19.88 -14.12
CA MET A 70 6.34 -20.06 -15.37
C MET A 70 7.16 -19.75 -16.63
N ASN A 71 8.37 -19.18 -16.46
CA ASN A 71 9.34 -18.91 -17.52
C ASN A 71 10.33 -20.07 -17.64
#